data_AF-A0A9E1Q6Y5-F1
#
_entry.id   AF-A0A9E1Q6Y5-F1
#
_cell.length_a   1.000
_cell.length_b   1.000
_cell.length_c   1.000
_cell.angle_alpha   90.00
_cell.angle_beta   90.00
_cell.angle_gamma   90.00
#
_symmetry.space_group_name_H-M   'P 1'
#
loop_
_entity.id
_entity.type
_entity.pdbx_description
1 polymer ?
#
loop_
_entity_poly.entity_id
_entity_poly.type
_entity_poly.pdbx_seq_one_letter_code
_entity_poly.pdbx_strand_id
1 'polypeptide(L)'
;VEYEKYVMNRKIEANVAIDMARNTILPAAISYQNFLLENIMGLEEVFGKDSKSMSIAQRDILKRTSTLVNDLYDSIKRLRENKEKVNARKSTEKVAEGYGDIISPLTEELGEICTKMEGLIDNEIWPLPKFQELLFTR
;
A
#
# COMPACT_ATOMS: atom_id res chain seq x y z
N VAL A 1 18.52 11.86 -25.01
CA VAL A 1 18.69 12.83 -23.90
C VAL A 1 17.39 13.09 -23.13
N GLU A 2 16.35 13.68 -23.74
CA GLU A 2 15.12 14.04 -23.01
C GLU A 2 14.30 12.81 -22.55
N TYR A 3 14.03 11.87 -23.46
CA TYR A 3 13.33 10.62 -23.12
C TYR A 3 14.09 9.73 -22.13
N GLU A 4 15.42 9.68 -22.20
CA GLU A 4 16.24 8.88 -21.28
C GLU A 4 16.16 9.43 -19.86
N LYS A 5 16.24 10.75 -19.71
CA LYS A 5 16.09 11.41 -18.40
C LYS A 5 14.70 11.20 -17.82
N TYR A 6 13.66 11.34 -18.66
CA TYR A 6 12.28 11.07 -18.25
C TYR A 6 12.10 9.63 -17.75
N VAL A 7 12.54 8.64 -18.55
CA VAL A 7 12.45 7.22 -18.20
C VAL A 7 13.21 6.93 -16.91
N MET A 8 14.41 7.49 -16.74
CA MET A 8 15.21 7.30 -15.53
C MET A 8 14.49 7.80 -14.28
N ASN A 9 13.95 9.02 -14.32
CA ASN A 9 13.22 9.61 -13.19
C ASN A 9 11.99 8.78 -12.83
N ARG A 10 11.13 8.47 -13.81
CA ARG A 10 9.92 7.64 -13.59
C ARG A 10 10.25 6.24 -13.10
N LYS A 11 11.36 5.66 -13.56
CA LYS A 11 11.84 4.36 -13.10
C LYS A 11 12.25 4.37 -11.63
N ILE A 12 12.91 5.43 -11.18
CA ILE A 12 13.30 5.62 -9.78
C ILE A 12 12.04 5.79 -8.92
N GLU A 13 11.12 6.68 -9.30
CA GLU A 13 9.85 6.89 -8.60
C GLU A 13 9.09 5.58 -8.41
N ALA A 14 8.89 4.81 -9.49
CA ALA A 14 8.18 3.53 -9.42
C ALA A 14 8.92 2.49 -8.55
N ASN A 15 10.25 2.47 -8.55
CA ASN A 15 11.01 1.58 -7.67
C ASN A 15 10.83 1.95 -6.20
N VAL A 16 10.97 3.23 -5.88
CA VAL A 16 10.81 3.73 -4.51
C VAL A 16 9.40 3.43 -4.02
N ALA A 17 8.37 3.70 -4.82
CA ALA A 17 6.98 3.39 -4.47
C ALA A 17 6.76 1.89 -4.19
N ILE A 18 7.29 1.00 -5.04
CA ILE A 18 7.21 -0.46 -4.85
C ILE A 18 7.93 -0.88 -3.57
N ASP A 19 9.16 -0.40 -3.35
CA ASP A 19 9.97 -0.80 -2.21
C ASP A 19 9.36 -0.33 -0.90
N MET A 20 8.85 0.91 -0.84
CA MET A 20 8.15 1.44 0.32
C MET A 20 6.86 0.64 0.60
N ALA A 21 6.04 0.41 -0.43
CA ALA A 21 4.80 -0.33 -0.28
C ALA A 21 5.05 -1.76 0.23
N ARG A 22 6.08 -2.43 -0.30
CA ARG A 22 6.40 -3.83 0.01
C ARG A 22 7.10 -4.02 1.35
N ASN A 23 8.08 -3.19 1.67
CA ASN A 23 8.97 -3.42 2.82
C ASN A 23 8.54 -2.64 4.07
N THR A 24 7.75 -1.59 3.89
CA THR A 24 7.38 -0.69 4.98
C THR A 24 5.88 -0.75 5.26
N ILE A 25 5.04 -0.48 4.25
CA ILE A 25 3.59 -0.38 4.43
C ILE A 25 2.93 -1.74 4.63
N LEU A 26 3.23 -2.71 3.77
CA LEU A 26 2.63 -4.05 3.82
C LEU A 26 2.89 -4.77 5.16
N PRO A 27 4.12 -4.81 5.71
CA PRO A 27 4.36 -5.40 7.02
C PRO A 27 3.63 -4.68 8.16
N ALA A 28 3.57 -3.35 8.12
CA ALA A 28 2.83 -2.58 9.12
C ALA A 28 1.33 -2.90 9.12
N ALA A 29 0.74 -3.06 7.93
CA ALA A 29 -0.65 -3.46 7.78
C ALA A 29 -0.92 -4.86 8.34
N ILE A 30 -0.03 -5.82 8.08
CA ILE A 30 -0.12 -7.18 8.64
C ILE A 30 0.02 -7.15 10.16
N SER A 31 0.94 -6.33 10.69
CA SER A 31 1.08 -6.15 12.15
C SER A 31 -0.20 -5.60 12.79
N TYR A 32 -0.86 -4.63 12.14
CA TYR A 32 -2.13 -4.10 12.61
C TYR A 32 -3.26 -5.13 12.56
N GLN A 33 -3.31 -5.98 11.53
CA GLN A 33 -4.27 -7.10 11.47
C GLN A 33 -4.07 -8.06 12.65
N ASN A 34 -2.84 -8.39 12.99
CA ASN A 34 -2.53 -9.27 14.13
C ASN A 34 -2.99 -8.64 15.45
N PHE A 35 -2.74 -7.35 15.64
CA PHE A 35 -3.22 -6.63 16.82
C PHE A 35 -4.75 -6.68 16.97
N LEU A 36 -5.49 -6.47 15.88
CA LEU A 36 -6.96 -6.57 15.87
C LEU A 36 -7.44 -8.01 16.16
N LEU A 37 -6.74 -9.02 15.62
CA LEU A 37 -7.05 -10.42 15.86
C LEU A 37 -6.85 -10.80 17.33
N GLU A 38 -5.74 -10.40 17.93
CA GLU A 38 -5.47 -10.62 19.36
C GLU A 38 -6.54 -9.97 20.24
N ASN A 39 -6.98 -8.75 19.90
CA ASN A 39 -8.06 -8.08 20.62
C ASN A 39 -9.38 -8.86 20.53
N ILE A 40 -9.76 -9.34 19.33
CA ILE A 40 -10.98 -10.13 19.13
C ILE A 40 -10.90 -11.46 19.90
N MET A 41 -9.75 -12.15 19.85
CA MET A 41 -9.55 -13.41 20.56
C MET A 41 -9.63 -13.21 22.09
N GLY A 42 -9.03 -12.15 22.62
CA GLY A 42 -9.13 -11.82 24.05
C GLY A 42 -10.57 -11.54 24.51
N LEU A 43 -11.38 -10.87 23.67
CA LEU A 43 -12.80 -10.69 23.95
C LEU A 43 -13.58 -12.00 23.91
N GLU A 44 -13.26 -12.90 22.98
CA GLU A 44 -13.86 -14.24 22.91
C GLU A 44 -13.52 -15.09 24.12
N GLU A 45 -12.27 -15.02 24.61
CA GLU A 45 -11.81 -15.76 25.78
C GLU A 45 -12.51 -15.30 27.08
N VAL A 46 -12.67 -13.99 27.26
CA VAL A 46 -13.28 -13.42 28.49
C VAL A 46 -14.81 -13.51 28.47
N PHE A 47 -15.45 -13.23 27.34
CA PHE A 47 -16.91 -13.05 27.25
C PHE A 47 -17.64 -14.17 26.50
N GLY A 48 -16.92 -15.15 25.93
CA GLY A 48 -17.51 -16.32 25.29
C GLY A 48 -18.52 -15.95 24.19
N LYS A 49 -19.79 -16.37 24.35
CA LYS A 49 -20.85 -16.16 23.33
C LYS A 49 -21.25 -14.69 23.14
N ASP A 50 -21.07 -13.85 24.15
CA ASP A 50 -21.49 -12.44 24.10
C ASP A 50 -20.47 -11.56 23.35
N SER A 51 -19.22 -12.03 23.23
CA SER A 51 -18.10 -11.37 22.56
C SER A 51 -18.38 -10.94 21.11
N LYS A 52 -19.26 -11.65 20.40
CA LYS A 52 -19.61 -11.33 19.00
C LYS A 52 -20.29 -9.97 18.88
N SER A 53 -21.16 -9.63 19.83
CA SER A 53 -21.83 -8.32 19.86
C SER A 53 -20.87 -7.19 20.24
N MET A 54 -19.82 -7.52 21.00
CA MET A 54 -18.83 -6.57 21.52
C MET A 54 -17.65 -6.34 20.56
N SER A 55 -17.50 -7.18 19.54
CA SER A 55 -16.39 -7.14 18.56
C SER A 55 -16.81 -6.75 17.14
N ILE A 56 -18.03 -6.22 16.96
CA ILE A 56 -18.58 -5.89 15.63
C ILE A 56 -17.67 -4.89 14.89
N ALA A 57 -17.23 -3.82 15.59
CA ALA A 57 -16.39 -2.79 15.01
C ALA A 57 -15.00 -3.34 14.60
N GLN A 58 -14.35 -4.08 15.49
CA GLN A 58 -13.03 -4.68 15.27
C GLN A 58 -13.07 -5.65 14.08
N ARG A 59 -14.14 -6.44 13.95
CA ARG A 59 -14.32 -7.36 12.81
C ARG A 59 -14.54 -6.62 11.49
N ASP A 60 -15.26 -5.49 11.50
CA ASP A 60 -15.43 -4.68 10.29
C ASP A 60 -14.09 -4.05 9.87
N ILE A 61 -13.35 -3.47 10.81
CA ILE A 61 -12.02 -2.91 10.55
C ILE A 61 -11.08 -4.00 10.03
N LEU A 62 -11.02 -5.16 10.67
CA LEU A 62 -10.18 -6.28 10.25
C LEU A 62 -10.50 -6.74 8.83
N LYS A 63 -11.80 -6.81 8.45
CA LYS A 63 -12.20 -7.14 7.09
C LYS A 63 -11.71 -6.11 6.09
N ARG A 64 -11.91 -4.82 6.37
CA ARG A 64 -11.44 -3.72 5.51
C ARG A 64 -9.93 -3.72 5.35
N THR A 65 -9.19 -3.88 6.45
CA THR A 65 -7.72 -3.97 6.42
C THR A 65 -7.28 -5.18 5.60
N SER A 66 -7.94 -6.33 5.75
CA SER A 66 -7.64 -7.53 4.95
C SER A 66 -7.86 -7.34 3.46
N THR A 67 -8.95 -6.67 3.07
CA THR A 67 -9.17 -6.31 1.68
C THR A 67 -8.06 -5.41 1.16
N LEU A 68 -7.72 -4.33 1.88
CA LEU A 68 -6.66 -3.42 1.44
C LEU A 68 -5.27 -4.06 1.40
N VAL A 69 -4.95 -5.00 2.29
CA VAL A 69 -3.69 -5.75 2.26
C VAL A 69 -3.58 -6.59 0.98
N ASN A 70 -4.67 -7.25 0.58
CA ASN A 70 -4.70 -8.00 -0.68
C ASN A 70 -4.60 -7.06 -1.88
N ASP A 71 -5.37 -5.97 -1.90
CA ASP A 71 -5.33 -4.98 -2.98
C ASP A 71 -3.92 -4.37 -3.13
N LEU A 72 -3.26 -4.08 -1.99
CA LEU A 72 -1.88 -3.57 -1.96
C LEU A 72 -0.91 -4.58 -2.56
N TYR A 73 -1.01 -5.85 -2.15
CA TYR A 73 -0.16 -6.93 -2.67
C TYR A 73 -0.32 -7.11 -4.19
N ASP A 74 -1.57 -7.14 -4.67
CA ASP A 74 -1.87 -7.30 -6.08
C ASP A 74 -1.44 -6.08 -6.91
N SER A 75 -1.62 -4.88 -6.38
CA SER A 75 -1.15 -3.64 -7.02
C SER A 75 0.37 -3.60 -7.16
N ILE A 76 1.12 -3.97 -6.09
CA ILE A 76 2.58 -4.09 -6.12
C ILE A 76 3.01 -5.09 -7.20
N LYS A 77 2.37 -6.27 -7.24
CA LYS A 77 2.67 -7.31 -8.22
C LYS A 77 2.41 -6.82 -9.65
N ARG A 78 1.25 -6.21 -9.89
CA ARG A 78 0.86 -5.66 -11.20
C ARG A 78 1.81 -4.58 -11.68
N LEU A 79 2.21 -3.65 -10.80
CA LEU A 79 3.16 -2.59 -11.13
C LEU A 79 4.54 -3.16 -11.50
N ARG A 80 5.04 -4.17 -10.77
CA ARG A 80 6.30 -4.85 -11.08
C ARG A 80 6.27 -5.56 -12.43
N GLU A 81 5.24 -6.35 -12.69
CA GLU A 81 5.11 -7.10 -13.95
C GLU A 81 4.99 -6.15 -15.16
N ASN A 82 4.20 -5.08 -15.05
CA ASN A 82 4.07 -4.10 -16.13
C ASN A 82 5.38 -3.33 -16.36
N LYS A 83 6.11 -3.01 -15.28
CA LYS A 83 7.42 -2.38 -15.38
C LYS A 83 8.42 -3.25 -16.14
N GLU A 84 8.47 -4.55 -15.86
CA GLU A 84 9.32 -5.48 -16.59
C GLU A 84 8.95 -5.52 -18.08
N LYS A 85 7.66 -5.59 -18.40
CA LYS A 85 7.15 -5.55 -19.80
C LYS A 85 7.49 -4.24 -20.51
N VAL A 86 7.36 -3.09 -19.83
CA VAL A 86 7.69 -1.77 -20.38
C VAL A 86 9.20 -1.63 -20.63
N ASN A 87 10.03 -2.10 -19.70
CA ASN A 87 11.49 -2.06 -19.84
C ASN A 87 12.02 -2.97 -20.96
N ALA A 88 11.27 -4.01 -21.33
CA ALA A 88 11.62 -4.93 -22.43
C ALA A 88 11.29 -4.36 -23.83
N ARG A 89 10.71 -3.16 -23.93
CA ARG A 89 10.38 -2.54 -25.23
C ARG A 89 11.65 -2.13 -26.00
N LYS A 90 11.60 -2.24 -27.32
CA LYS A 90 12.78 -2.13 -28.22
C LYS A 90 13.44 -0.75 -28.30
N SER A 91 12.73 0.32 -27.97
CA SER A 91 13.19 1.71 -28.17
C SER A 91 12.87 2.57 -26.96
N THR A 92 13.77 3.48 -26.59
CA THR A 92 13.60 4.39 -25.45
C THR A 92 12.33 5.23 -25.52
N GLU A 93 11.89 5.62 -26.71
CA GLU A 93 10.62 6.34 -26.91
C GLU A 93 9.41 5.51 -26.45
N LYS A 94 9.27 4.27 -26.95
CA LYS A 94 8.24 3.32 -26.48
C LYS A 94 8.33 2.98 -24.99
N VAL A 95 9.53 3.01 -24.42
CA VAL A 95 9.71 2.85 -22.97
C VAL A 95 9.15 4.08 -22.26
N ALA A 96 9.46 5.30 -22.72
CA ALA A 96 8.93 6.55 -22.18
C ALA A 96 7.40 6.60 -22.24
N GLU A 97 6.80 6.27 -23.39
CA GLU A 97 5.34 6.13 -23.53
C GLU A 97 4.78 5.12 -22.52
N GLY A 98 5.42 3.97 -22.35
CA GLY A 98 4.99 2.97 -21.38
C GLY A 98 5.04 3.45 -19.92
N TYR A 99 6.03 4.27 -19.57
CA TYR A 99 6.10 4.89 -18.24
C TYR A 99 4.99 5.94 -18.03
N GLY A 100 4.64 6.69 -19.07
CA GLY A 100 3.53 7.64 -19.04
C GLY A 100 2.17 6.95 -18.94
N ASP A 101 1.89 6.04 -19.87
CA ASP A 101 0.54 5.50 -20.08
C ASP A 101 0.19 4.33 -19.15
N ILE A 102 1.20 3.60 -18.64
CA ILE A 102 0.98 2.37 -17.87
C ILE A 102 1.53 2.52 -16.46
N ILE A 103 2.81 2.90 -16.31
CA ILE A 103 3.46 2.89 -15.00
C ILE A 103 2.97 4.03 -14.11
N SER A 104 2.75 5.22 -14.66
CA SER A 104 2.28 6.37 -13.87
C SER A 104 0.89 6.11 -13.27
N PRO A 105 -0.14 5.68 -14.03
CA PRO A 105 -1.45 5.35 -13.46
C PRO A 105 -1.39 4.23 -12.41
N LEU A 106 -0.59 3.19 -12.64
CA LEU A 106 -0.42 2.10 -11.67
C LEU A 106 0.27 2.55 -10.38
N THR A 107 1.18 3.52 -10.48
CA THR A 107 1.86 4.09 -9.31
C THR A 107 0.90 4.99 -8.52
N GLU A 108 0.04 5.75 -9.20
CA GLU A 108 -1.02 6.55 -8.58
C GLU A 108 -2.04 5.65 -7.85
N GLU A 109 -2.49 4.57 -8.50
CA GLU A 109 -3.39 3.58 -7.89
C GLU A 109 -2.78 2.94 -6.64
N LEU A 110 -1.49 2.59 -6.68
CA LEU A 110 -0.76 2.12 -5.50
C LEU A 110 -0.77 3.18 -4.38
N GLY A 111 -0.57 4.45 -4.74
CA GLY A 111 -0.65 5.58 -3.82
C GLY A 111 -2.03 5.71 -3.15
N GLU A 112 -3.12 5.61 -3.91
CA GLU A 112 -4.48 5.67 -3.36
C GLU A 112 -4.76 4.56 -2.35
N ILE A 113 -4.28 3.34 -2.63
CA ILE A 113 -4.40 2.21 -1.70
C ILE A 113 -3.64 2.51 -0.40
N CYS A 114 -2.43 3.07 -0.51
CA CYS A 114 -1.63 3.46 0.66
C CYS A 114 -2.34 4.55 1.48
N THR A 115 -2.94 5.56 0.85
CA THR A 115 -3.72 6.60 1.54
C THR A 115 -4.95 6.05 2.25
N LYS A 116 -5.68 5.11 1.61
CA LYS A 116 -6.82 4.43 2.25
C LYS A 116 -6.36 3.64 3.48
N MET A 117 -5.18 3.02 3.40
CA MET A 117 -4.59 2.25 4.49
C MET A 117 -4.10 3.14 5.63
N GLU A 118 -3.48 4.30 5.32
CA GLU A 118 -3.07 5.33 6.30
C GLU A 118 -4.25 5.81 7.17
N GLY A 119 -5.44 5.92 6.58
CA GLY A 119 -6.66 6.33 7.28
C GLY A 119 -7.27 5.25 8.19
N LEU A 120 -6.90 3.98 8.03
CA LEU A 120 -7.42 2.87 8.84
C LEU A 120 -6.43 2.37 9.90
N ILE A 121 -5.12 2.51 9.65
CA ILE A 121 -4.09 2.01 10.57
C ILE A 121 -3.77 3.08 11.63
N ASP A 122 -3.62 2.61 12.87
CA ASP A 122 -3.18 3.42 14.01
C ASP A 122 -1.85 4.15 13.72
N ASN A 123 -1.74 5.39 14.20
CA ASN A 123 -0.53 6.21 14.05
C ASN A 123 0.70 5.53 14.66
N GLU A 124 0.57 4.79 15.77
CA GLU A 124 1.72 4.15 16.42
C GLU A 124 2.33 3.00 15.61
N ILE A 125 1.51 2.34 14.79
CA ILE A 125 1.92 1.21 13.94
C ILE A 125 2.31 1.70 12.55
N TRP A 126 1.77 2.84 12.12
CA TRP A 126 2.03 3.40 10.80
C TRP A 126 3.48 3.92 10.69
N PRO A 127 4.29 3.40 9.76
CA PRO A 127 5.74 3.61 9.75
C PRO A 127 6.20 4.90 9.06
N LEU A 128 5.28 5.64 8.42
CA LEU A 128 5.60 6.85 7.67
C LEU A 128 4.98 8.06 8.36
N PRO A 129 5.60 9.25 8.31
CA PRO A 129 4.96 10.46 8.79
C PRO A 129 3.66 10.68 8.03
N LYS A 130 2.55 10.87 8.76
CA LYS A 130 1.24 11.05 8.14
C LYS A 130 1.17 12.37 7.39
N PHE A 131 0.29 12.46 6.40
CA PHE A 131 0.14 13.68 5.60
C PHE A 131 -0.11 14.93 6.48
N GLN A 132 -0.85 14.76 7.59
CA GLN A 132 -1.07 15.83 8.56
C GLN A 132 0.23 16.31 9.22
N GLU A 133 1.14 15.40 9.55
CA GLU A 133 2.42 15.74 10.18
C GLU A 133 3.31 16.50 9.19
N LEU A 134 3.33 16.09 7.92
CA LEU A 134 4.05 16.78 6.85
C LEU A 134 3.56 18.22 6.61
N LEU A 135 2.27 18.49 6.86
CA LEU A 135 1.69 19.84 6.70
C LEU A 135 2.08 20.81 7.83
N PHE A 136 2.40 20.29 9.01
CA PHE A 136 2.72 21.11 10.20
C PHE A 136 4.19 21.02 10.64
N THR A 137 5.01 20.18 10.01
CA THR A 137 6.48 20.24 10.12
C THR A 137 7.01 21.49 9.41
N ARG A 138 6.99 22.62 10.11
CA ARG A 138 7.72 23.84 9.81
C ARG A 138 8.54 24.28 11.00
#